data_AF-A0A918THJ7-F1
#
_entry.id   AF-A0A918THJ7-F1
#
_cell.length_a   1.000
_cell.length_b   1.000
_cell.length_c   1.000
_cell.angle_alpha   90.00
_cell.angle_beta   90.00
_cell.angle_gamma   90.00
#
_symmetry.space_group_name_H-M   'P 1'
#
loop_
_entity.id
_entity.type
_entity.pdbx_description
1 polymer ?
#
loop_
_entity_poly.entity_id
_entity_poly.type
_entity_poly.pdbx_seq_one_letter_code
_entity_poly.pdbx_strand_id
1 'polypeptide(L)'
;MMKKSALILLPVLLSACVTEGTVWRPTTPSRVVADVWDDGSKPSFLTNGNAAIVYDPQGCQHWIIDDGEEGYSSPRFNPATGLPVCDNRYPPGTIIGEIERPTDEVPDFVPNYQARPKY
;
A
#
# COMPACT_ATOMS: atom_id res chain seq x y z
N MET A 1 -8.22 -59.49 0.75
CA MET A 1 -9.20 -58.39 0.84
C MET A 1 -8.52 -57.15 1.42
N MET A 2 -8.01 -56.24 0.58
CA MET A 2 -7.40 -54.98 1.01
C MET A 2 -8.45 -53.86 0.93
N LYS A 3 -8.78 -53.27 2.09
CA LYS A 3 -9.66 -52.10 2.20
C LYS A 3 -8.93 -50.87 1.63
N LYS A 4 -9.30 -50.47 0.40
CA LYS A 4 -8.91 -49.20 -0.20
C LYS A 4 -9.76 -48.08 0.42
N SER A 5 -9.42 -47.65 1.64
CA SER A 5 -10.17 -46.57 2.30
C SER A 5 -9.25 -45.73 3.18
N ALA A 6 -8.20 -45.14 2.62
CA ALA A 6 -7.40 -44.15 3.32
C ALA A 6 -6.58 -43.31 2.33
N LEU A 7 -7.22 -42.56 1.42
CA LEU A 7 -6.46 -41.63 0.59
C LEU A 7 -7.22 -40.38 0.09
N ILE A 8 -8.34 -39.99 0.71
CA ILE A 8 -9.17 -38.86 0.21
C ILE A 8 -9.09 -37.61 1.10
N LEU A 9 -8.46 -37.65 2.28
CA LEU A 9 -8.45 -36.50 3.20
C LEU A 9 -7.30 -35.49 3.01
N LEU A 10 -6.33 -35.76 2.14
CA LEU A 10 -5.16 -34.87 1.98
C LEU A 10 -5.41 -33.55 1.19
N PRO A 11 -6.27 -33.47 0.15
CA PRO A 11 -6.41 -32.24 -0.63
C PRO A 11 -7.29 -31.17 0.04
N VAL A 12 -8.05 -31.49 1.10
CA VAL A 12 -8.95 -30.53 1.78
C VAL A 12 -8.18 -29.59 2.71
N LEU A 13 -6.99 -29.97 3.17
CA LEU A 13 -6.19 -29.19 4.11
C LEU A 13 -5.29 -28.12 3.44
N LEU A 14 -5.24 -28.05 2.10
CA LEU A 14 -4.42 -27.07 1.37
C LEU A 14 -5.19 -25.79 0.96
N SER A 15 -6.46 -25.64 1.35
CA SER A 15 -7.27 -24.45 1.03
C SER A 15 -7.04 -23.28 2.01
N ALA A 16 -5.81 -23.03 2.45
CA ALA A 16 -5.47 -21.77 3.10
C ALA A 16 -5.26 -20.71 2.01
N CYS A 17 -6.28 -19.90 1.77
CA CYS A 17 -6.14 -18.74 0.90
C CYS A 17 -5.17 -17.76 1.59
N VAL A 18 -4.01 -17.53 0.98
CA VAL A 18 -3.09 -16.49 1.42
C VAL A 18 -3.74 -15.15 1.11
N THR A 19 -4.17 -14.41 2.13
CA THR A 19 -4.54 -13.01 1.99
C THR A 19 -3.24 -12.22 1.80
N GLU A 20 -2.94 -11.84 0.56
CA GLU A 20 -1.85 -10.90 0.28
C GLU A 20 -2.12 -9.58 1.00
N GLY A 21 -1.16 -9.11 1.81
CA GLY A 21 -1.19 -7.77 2.41
C GLY A 21 -1.86 -7.72 3.78
N THR A 22 -1.05 -7.75 4.83
CA THR A 22 -1.43 -7.47 6.21
C THR A 22 -1.99 -6.05 6.32
N VAL A 23 -3.26 -5.94 6.72
CA VAL A 23 -4.00 -4.69 6.97
C VAL A 23 -4.36 -3.88 5.72
N TRP A 24 -5.61 -4.02 5.28
CA TRP A 24 -6.27 -3.06 4.40
C TRP A 24 -6.95 -2.00 5.25
N ARG A 25 -6.57 -0.73 5.08
CA ARG A 25 -7.28 0.41 5.66
C ARG A 25 -7.98 1.17 4.52
N PRO A 26 -9.32 1.11 4.44
CA PRO A 26 -10.04 2.06 3.60
C PRO A 26 -9.80 3.44 4.20
N THR A 27 -9.08 4.29 3.48
CA THR A 27 -9.10 5.70 3.79
C THR A 27 -10.38 6.31 3.23
N THR A 28 -10.85 7.41 3.82
CA THR A 28 -11.87 8.21 3.15
C THR A 28 -11.32 8.64 1.79
N PRO A 29 -12.09 8.67 0.70
CA PRO A 29 -11.62 9.08 -0.62
C PRO A 29 -10.95 10.47 -0.66
N SER A 30 -11.14 11.28 0.38
CA SER A 30 -10.56 12.60 0.58
C SER A 30 -9.30 12.63 1.46
N ARG A 31 -8.82 11.49 2.00
CA ARG A 31 -7.58 11.48 2.79
C ARG A 31 -6.41 11.53 1.81
N VAL A 32 -5.61 12.57 1.94
CA VAL A 32 -4.31 12.68 1.29
C VAL A 32 -3.30 12.11 2.29
N VAL A 33 -2.47 11.18 1.84
CA VAL A 33 -1.41 10.57 2.66
C VAL A 33 0.00 10.99 2.25
N ALA A 34 0.11 11.69 1.12
CA ALA A 34 1.33 12.32 0.65
C ALA A 34 0.97 13.33 -0.45
N ASP A 35 1.75 14.39 -0.59
CA ASP A 35 1.75 15.23 -1.78
C ASP A 35 3.17 15.32 -2.38
N VAL A 36 3.37 16.18 -3.38
CA VAL A 36 4.66 16.30 -4.09
C VAL A 36 5.62 17.28 -3.41
N TRP A 37 5.20 17.91 -2.31
CA TRP A 37 5.95 18.93 -1.62
C TRP A 37 6.66 18.32 -0.42
N ASP A 38 7.95 18.59 -0.36
CA ASP A 38 8.77 18.32 0.82
C ASP A 38 8.58 19.49 1.79
N ASP A 39 7.70 19.29 2.78
CA ASP A 39 7.46 20.19 3.90
C ASP A 39 8.14 19.68 5.19
N GLY A 40 8.99 18.65 5.08
CA GLY A 40 9.63 18.02 6.23
C GLY A 40 10.71 18.89 6.84
N SER A 41 10.83 18.83 8.17
CA SER A 41 11.71 19.68 8.96
C SER A 41 12.86 18.92 9.62
N LYS A 42 12.82 17.59 9.59
CA LYS A 42 13.80 16.73 10.25
C LYS A 42 14.96 16.36 9.32
N PRO A 43 16.22 16.53 9.77
CA PRO A 43 17.40 16.15 8.99
C PRO A 43 17.68 14.63 9.04
N SER A 44 16.63 13.80 9.10
CA SER A 44 16.73 12.33 9.13
C SER A 44 16.61 11.73 7.73
N PHE A 45 17.29 10.62 7.50
CA PHE A 45 17.12 9.83 6.28
C PHE A 45 16.04 8.79 6.49
N LEU A 46 15.22 8.57 5.45
CA LEU A 46 14.32 7.42 5.38
C LEU A 46 15.13 6.13 5.50
N THR A 47 15.09 5.54 6.69
CA THR A 47 15.78 4.28 6.96
C THR A 47 15.01 3.18 6.25
N ASN A 48 15.57 2.55 5.20
CA ASN A 48 15.00 1.44 4.40
C ASN A 48 13.66 0.92 4.95
N GLY A 49 12.61 1.68 4.63
CA GLY A 49 11.35 1.61 5.33
C GLY A 49 10.52 0.44 4.82
N ASN A 50 9.54 0.04 5.63
CA ASN A 50 8.51 -0.87 5.18
C ASN A 50 7.73 -0.18 4.07
N ALA A 51 7.76 -0.73 2.86
CA ALA A 51 6.99 -0.19 1.75
C ALA A 51 5.53 -0.65 1.85
N ALA A 52 4.61 0.23 1.48
CA ALA A 52 3.21 -0.09 1.27
C ALA A 52 2.81 0.10 -0.20
N ILE A 53 1.63 -0.39 -0.55
CA ILE A 53 0.99 -0.14 -1.85
C ILE A 53 -0.21 0.78 -1.62
N VAL A 54 -0.29 1.86 -2.38
CA VAL A 54 -1.42 2.78 -2.36
C VAL A 54 -2.13 2.82 -3.72
N TYR A 55 -3.47 2.89 -3.70
CA TYR A 55 -4.31 3.06 -4.88
C TYR A 55 -4.65 4.53 -5.04
N ASP A 56 -4.21 5.13 -6.15
CA ASP A 56 -4.54 6.52 -6.47
C ASP A 56 -6.03 6.68 -6.87
N PRO A 57 -6.53 7.92 -7.05
CA PRO A 57 -7.91 8.17 -7.47
C PRO A 57 -8.32 7.51 -8.80
N GLN A 58 -7.34 7.15 -9.64
CA GLN A 58 -7.56 6.46 -10.92
C GLN A 58 -7.51 4.93 -10.79
N GLY A 59 -7.26 4.39 -9.58
CA GLY A 59 -7.13 2.97 -9.32
C GLY A 59 -5.77 2.38 -9.68
N CYS A 60 -4.75 3.22 -9.89
CA CYS A 60 -3.39 2.77 -10.16
C CYS A 60 -2.59 2.61 -8.86
N GLN A 61 -1.73 1.59 -8.83
CA GLN A 61 -0.90 1.24 -7.69
C GLN A 61 0.42 2.02 -7.69
N HIS A 62 0.79 2.54 -6.52
CA HIS A 62 2.09 3.17 -6.27
C HIS A 62 2.75 2.49 -5.07
N TRP A 63 4.08 2.34 -5.14
CA TRP A 63 4.90 2.08 -3.96
C TRP A 63 5.02 3.37 -3.17
N ILE A 64 4.85 3.29 -1.86
CA ILE A 64 5.14 4.38 -0.94
C ILE A 64 6.03 3.86 0.20
N ILE A 65 7.02 4.66 0.56
CA ILE A 65 7.81 4.53 1.78
C ILE A 65 7.70 5.88 2.45
N ASP A 66 7.17 5.90 3.67
CA ASP A 66 6.90 7.11 4.43
C ASP A 66 7.26 6.84 5.91
N ASP A 67 7.65 7.86 6.65
CA ASP A 67 7.87 7.78 8.09
C ASP A 67 7.05 8.83 8.89
N GLY A 68 6.00 9.36 8.25
CA GLY A 68 5.06 10.33 8.82
C GLY A 68 5.42 11.79 8.57
N GLU A 69 6.64 12.08 8.09
CA GLU A 69 7.09 13.45 7.75
C GLU A 69 7.71 13.51 6.34
N GLU A 70 8.51 12.51 5.95
CA GLU A 70 9.19 12.44 4.65
C GLU A 70 8.87 11.13 3.93
N GLY A 71 8.87 11.13 2.58
CA GLY A 71 8.52 9.93 1.83
C GLY A 71 9.03 9.85 0.40
N TYR A 72 9.19 8.62 -0.10
CA TYR A 72 9.37 8.34 -1.52
C TYR A 72 8.15 7.61 -2.09
N SER A 73 7.73 8.01 -3.29
CA SER A 73 6.68 7.34 -4.04
C SER A 73 7.11 7.05 -5.47
N SER A 74 6.70 5.89 -6.00
CA SER A 74 6.88 5.56 -7.41
C SER A 74 5.73 4.70 -7.93
N PRO A 75 5.32 4.85 -9.21
CA PRO A 75 4.36 3.94 -9.81
C PRO A 75 4.85 2.50 -9.75
N ARG A 76 3.95 1.57 -9.44
CA ARG A 76 4.25 0.14 -9.53
C ARG A 76 4.03 -0.32 -10.96
N PHE A 77 5.02 -0.99 -11.54
CA PHE A 77 4.97 -1.48 -12.92
C PHE A 77 4.80 -2.99 -12.98
N ASN A 78 4.04 -3.45 -13.96
CA ASN A 78 3.95 -4.86 -14.30
C ASN A 78 5.26 -5.28 -15.01
N PRO A 79 6.00 -6.27 -14.49
CA PRO A 79 7.30 -6.64 -15.06
C PRO A 79 7.21 -7.28 -16.45
N ALA A 80 6.05 -7.84 -16.82
CA ALA A 80 5.84 -8.44 -18.13
C ALA A 80 5.53 -7.41 -19.22
N THR A 81 4.83 -6.32 -18.88
CA THR A 81 4.38 -5.31 -19.87
C THR A 81 5.12 -3.98 -19.77
N GLY A 82 5.77 -3.70 -18.64
CA GLY A 82 6.36 -2.39 -18.36
C GLY A 82 5.35 -1.27 -18.12
N LEU A 83 4.04 -1.58 -18.08
CA LEU A 83 2.99 -0.60 -17.86
C LEU A 83 2.66 -0.45 -16.36
N PRO A 84 2.15 0.72 -15.92
CA PRO A 84 1.64 0.87 -14.57
C PRO A 84 0.60 -0.20 -14.23
N VAL A 85 0.62 -0.69 -12.99
CA VAL A 85 -0.40 -1.61 -12.48
C VAL A 85 -1.63 -0.79 -12.10
N CYS A 86 -2.65 -0.79 -12.96
CA CYS A 86 -3.95 -0.21 -12.69
C CYS A 86 -5.02 -1.31 -12.76
N ASP A 87 -5.69 -1.56 -11.64
CA ASP A 87 -6.71 -2.61 -11.53
C ASP A 87 -7.80 -2.21 -10.53
N ASN A 88 -8.89 -2.98 -10.50
CA ASN A 88 -10.02 -2.75 -9.59
C ASN A 88 -10.02 -3.75 -8.42
N ARG A 89 -8.85 -4.27 -8.01
CA ARG A 89 -8.79 -5.25 -6.91
C ARG A 89 -9.15 -4.62 -5.56
N TYR A 90 -8.82 -3.34 -5.37
CA TYR A 90 -9.23 -2.56 -4.21
C TYR A 90 -9.73 -1.17 -4.63
N PRO A 91 -10.62 -0.53 -3.83
CA PRO A 91 -11.12 0.82 -4.14
C PRO A 91 -10.01 1.89 -4.14
N PRO A 92 -10.15 2.98 -4.92
CA PRO A 92 -9.29 4.15 -4.80
C PRO A 92 -9.14 4.66 -3.37
N GLY A 93 -7.95 5.13 -2.98
CA GLY A 93 -7.61 5.52 -1.61
C GLY A 93 -7.22 4.34 -0.69
N THR A 94 -7.16 3.12 -1.23
CA THR A 94 -6.70 1.95 -0.47
C THR A 94 -5.21 2.02 -0.15
N ILE A 95 -4.85 1.67 1.08
CA ILE A 95 -3.48 1.41 1.51
C ILE A 95 -3.35 -0.07 1.91
N ILE A 96 -2.31 -0.74 1.41
CA ILE A 96 -1.96 -2.12 1.71
C ILE A 96 -0.58 -2.13 2.36
N GLY A 97 -0.53 -2.45 3.66
CA GLY A 97 0.69 -2.39 4.47
C GLY A 97 0.70 -1.21 5.45
N GLU A 98 1.81 -1.08 6.17
CA GLU A 98 2.05 0.03 7.11
C GLU A 98 2.83 1.13 6.39
N ILE A 99 2.29 2.36 6.39
CA ILE A 99 2.95 3.54 5.81
C ILE A 99 3.59 4.44 6.86
N GLU A 100 3.13 4.36 8.11
CA GLU A 100 3.53 5.24 9.21
C GLU A 100 4.18 4.36 10.29
N ARG A 101 5.22 4.84 10.97
CA ARG A 101 5.74 4.16 12.16
C ARG A 101 4.82 4.45 13.36
N PRO A 102 4.72 3.51 14.31
CA PRO A 102 3.92 3.74 15.53
C PRO A 102 4.37 4.94 16.38
N THR A 103 5.57 5.47 16.13
CA THR A 103 6.19 6.58 16.86
C THR A 103 6.06 7.91 16.13
N ASP A 104 5.23 8.00 15.10
CA ASP A 104 5.07 9.24 14.34
C ASP A 104 4.35 10.25 15.25
N GLU A 105 5.17 11.13 15.85
CA GLU A 105 4.74 12.14 16.82
C GLU A 105 3.86 13.21 16.15
N VAL A 106 3.83 13.24 14.81
CA VAL A 106 3.10 14.20 13.99
C VAL A 106 1.97 13.46 13.26
N PRO A 107 0.70 13.80 13.52
CA PRO A 107 -0.41 13.31 12.72
C PRO A 107 -0.26 13.75 11.26
N ASP A 108 -0.49 12.83 10.33
CA ASP A 108 -0.60 13.11 8.89
C ASP A 108 -1.59 14.25 8.63
N PHE A 109 -1.07 15.39 8.15
CA PHE A 109 -1.82 16.62 7.96
C PHE A 109 -1.34 17.35 6.70
N VAL A 110 -2.21 17.39 5.69
CA VAL A 110 -2.01 18.19 4.48
C VAL A 110 -2.90 19.44 4.55
N PRO A 111 -2.42 20.58 5.10
CA PRO A 111 -3.22 21.78 5.23
C PRO A 111 -3.62 22.32 3.85
N ASN A 112 -4.93 22.50 3.66
CA ASN A 112 -5.52 23.02 2.44
C ASN A 112 -5.09 22.20 1.21
N TYR A 113 -5.63 20.98 1.05
CA TYR A 113 -5.64 20.30 -0.26
C TYR A 113 -6.48 21.11 -1.26
N GLN A 114 -5.97 22.26 -1.65
CA GLN A 114 -6.22 22.90 -2.91
C GLN A 114 -5.07 22.43 -3.77
N ALA A 115 -5.37 21.92 -4.97
CA ALA A 115 -4.34 21.54 -5.93
C ALA A 115 -3.39 22.73 -6.11
N ARG A 116 -2.26 22.73 -5.37
CA ARG A 116 -1.25 23.76 -5.52
C ARG A 116 -0.80 23.68 -6.97
N PRO A 117 -0.66 24.81 -7.67
CA PRO A 117 -0.34 24.80 -9.09
C PRO A 117 0.88 23.91 -9.29
N LYS A 118 0.69 22.87 -10.11
CA LYS A 118 1.82 22.14 -10.66
C LYS A 118 2.66 23.17 -11.39
N TYR A 119 3.95 23.21 -11.07
CA TYR A 119 4.94 24.01 -11.80
C TYR A 119 4.67 24.01 -13.31
#